data_AF-A0A432G067-F1
#
_entry.id   AF-A0A432G067-F1
#
_cell.length_a   1.000
_cell.length_b   1.000
_cell.length_c   1.000
_cell.angle_alpha   90.00
_cell.angle_beta   90.00
_cell.angle_gamma   90.00
#
_symmetry.space_group_name_H-M   'P 1'
#
loop_
_entity.id
_entity.type
_entity.pdbx_description
1 polymer ?
#
loop_
_entity_poly.entity_id
_entity_poly.type
_entity_poly.pdbx_seq_one_letter_code
_entity_poly.pdbx_strand_id
1 'polypeptide(L)'
;MSLESKLESGNQNQDNDNRLQVSSKGKRLFALLLDFIFALLFANTLVQVFREEHWDLVMQSRDLSGLVFFYGSIAFILLFKDIFGRSLGKLLLAMKIREIENLEQRPSRTVLVQRNILLLLFPVEGVIVLRDAYARRLADKWWKTVVLDDQKAMRGTLRLLLGNIILFGFFSIAILFQRSGIEKTAAYQTAEQAIRSHQPLISLLKQSPEIEEPEMHLDLRENAENPSLVRARIGDEETGKEVTVSLTFRKNPPGWEVLNIEVKPISEAED
;
A
#
# COMPACT_ATOMS: atom_id res chain seq x y z
N MET A 1 15.75 57.17 -21.59
CA MET A 1 15.32 55.95 -20.87
C MET A 1 16.38 54.90 -21.14
N SER A 2 17.42 54.85 -20.29
CA SER A 2 18.74 54.29 -20.63
C SER A 2 18.74 52.77 -20.65
N LEU A 3 19.61 52.21 -21.50
CA LEU A 3 19.95 50.79 -21.59
C LEU A 3 20.34 50.18 -20.22
N GLU A 4 20.77 51.00 -19.25
CA GLU A 4 21.07 50.58 -17.88
C GLU A 4 19.82 50.08 -17.15
N SER A 5 18.65 50.70 -17.32
CA SER A 5 17.40 50.23 -16.70
C SER A 5 16.96 48.86 -17.21
N LYS A 6 17.32 48.52 -18.46
CA LYS A 6 17.01 47.21 -19.06
C LYS A 6 18.02 46.13 -18.65
N LEU A 7 19.29 46.50 -18.49
CA LEU A 7 20.36 45.63 -17.97
C LEU A 7 20.18 45.32 -16.47
N GLU A 8 19.74 46.29 -15.66
CA GLU A 8 19.41 46.05 -14.25
C GLU A 8 18.18 45.14 -14.09
N SER A 9 17.15 45.32 -14.93
CA SER A 9 15.97 44.43 -14.93
C SER A 9 16.26 43.00 -15.43
N GLY A 10 17.30 42.83 -16.25
CA GLY A 10 17.77 41.53 -16.74
C GLY A 10 18.60 40.77 -15.70
N ASN A 11 19.47 41.48 -14.97
CA ASN A 11 20.28 40.88 -13.90
C ASN A 11 19.46 40.53 -12.65
N GLN A 12 18.44 41.34 -12.27
CA GLN A 12 17.60 41.03 -11.11
C GLN A 12 16.73 39.77 -11.30
N ASN A 13 16.36 39.43 -12.55
CA ASN A 13 15.57 38.24 -12.83
C ASN A 13 16.42 36.95 -12.84
N GLN A 14 17.70 37.01 -13.24
CA GLN A 14 18.61 35.86 -13.14
C GLN A 14 19.08 35.60 -11.71
N ASP A 15 19.17 36.63 -10.87
CA ASP A 15 19.67 36.48 -9.49
C ASP A 15 18.60 35.94 -8.52
N ASN A 16 17.31 36.15 -8.82
CA ASN A 16 16.21 35.53 -8.07
C ASN A 16 16.04 34.03 -8.38
N ASP A 17 16.44 33.58 -9.56
CA ASP A 17 16.30 32.19 -9.98
C ASP A 17 17.32 31.24 -9.31
N ASN A 18 18.37 31.75 -8.67
CA ASN A 18 19.38 30.95 -7.95
C ASN A 18 19.26 31.00 -6.42
N ARG A 19 18.26 31.70 -5.87
CA ARG A 19 18.07 31.72 -4.41
C ARG A 19 17.51 30.38 -3.95
N LEU A 20 18.33 29.62 -3.24
CA LEU A 20 17.94 28.38 -2.57
C LEU A 20 16.71 28.62 -1.69
N GLN A 21 15.54 28.20 -2.18
CA GLN A 21 14.28 28.42 -1.50
C GLN A 21 14.04 27.31 -0.47
N VAL A 22 13.79 27.71 0.77
CA VAL A 22 13.39 26.81 1.84
C VAL A 22 11.99 26.28 1.52
N SER A 23 11.83 24.96 1.51
CA SER A 23 10.53 24.37 1.17
C SER A 23 9.45 24.70 2.19
N SER A 24 8.22 24.94 1.72
CA SER A 24 7.10 25.37 2.56
C SER A 24 6.65 24.28 3.54
N LYS A 25 6.00 24.70 4.64
CA LYS A 25 5.40 23.80 5.66
C LYS A 25 4.50 22.73 5.01
N GLY A 26 3.60 23.17 4.12
CA GLY A 26 2.64 22.31 3.45
C GLY A 26 3.30 21.28 2.53
N LYS A 27 4.29 21.69 1.71
CA LYS A 27 5.03 20.76 0.84
C LYS A 27 5.75 19.67 1.66
N ARG A 28 6.36 20.04 2.79
CA ARG A 28 7.05 19.07 3.65
C ARG A 28 6.10 18.06 4.28
N LEU A 29 4.96 18.53 4.81
CA LEU A 29 3.94 17.67 5.38
C LEU A 29 3.35 16.74 4.32
N PHE A 30 3.10 17.27 3.12
CA PHE A 30 2.57 16.48 2.01
C PHE A 30 3.56 15.42 1.51
N ALA A 31 4.86 15.71 1.45
CA ALA A 31 5.86 14.67 1.15
C ALA A 31 5.89 13.57 2.20
N LEU A 32 5.73 13.94 3.48
CA LEU A 32 5.68 12.96 4.56
C LEU A 32 4.41 12.09 4.47
N LEU A 33 3.28 12.68 4.11
CA LEU A 33 2.05 11.94 3.83
C LEU A 33 2.24 10.97 2.65
N LEU A 34 2.84 11.43 1.54
CA LEU A 34 3.14 10.57 0.40
C LEU A 34 4.08 9.43 0.78
N ASP A 35 5.14 9.71 1.54
CA ASP A 35 6.05 8.68 2.05
C ASP A 35 5.30 7.63 2.90
N PHE A 36 4.35 8.07 3.73
CA PHE A 36 3.51 7.18 4.53
C PHE A 36 2.58 6.32 3.67
N ILE A 37 1.93 6.92 2.66
CA ILE A 37 1.09 6.19 1.70
C ILE A 37 1.92 5.13 0.96
N PHE A 38 3.12 5.46 0.49
CA PHE A 38 3.99 4.48 -0.16
C PHE A 38 4.44 3.36 0.78
N ALA A 39 4.78 3.68 2.03
CA ALA A 39 5.13 2.67 3.02
C ALA A 39 3.93 1.75 3.30
N LEU A 40 2.72 2.29 3.38
CA LEU A 40 1.48 1.53 3.57
C LEU A 40 1.20 0.62 2.38
N LEU A 41 1.27 1.13 1.15
CA LEU A 41 1.06 0.36 -0.07
C LEU A 41 2.07 -0.79 -0.16
N PHE A 42 3.34 -0.52 0.10
CA PHE A 42 4.38 -1.53 0.08
C PHE A 42 4.18 -2.60 1.16
N ALA A 43 3.89 -2.20 2.40
CA ALA A 43 3.59 -3.13 3.48
C ALA A 43 2.38 -4.01 3.15
N ASN A 44 1.31 -3.42 2.61
CA ASN A 44 0.12 -4.15 2.19
C ASN A 44 0.45 -5.16 1.08
N THR A 45 1.21 -4.75 0.06
CA THR A 45 1.65 -5.65 -1.01
C THR A 45 2.53 -6.79 -0.48
N LEU A 46 3.44 -6.52 0.46
CA LEU A 46 4.23 -7.58 1.09
C LEU A 46 3.34 -8.59 1.81
N VAL A 47 2.40 -8.14 2.64
CA VAL A 47 1.47 -9.04 3.33
C VAL A 47 0.63 -9.84 2.34
N GLN A 48 0.26 -9.26 1.21
CA GLN A 48 -0.51 -9.97 0.18
C GLN A 48 0.32 -11.03 -0.54
N VAL A 49 1.56 -10.72 -0.90
CA VAL A 49 2.48 -11.65 -1.60
C VAL A 49 2.92 -12.78 -0.69
N PHE A 50 3.29 -12.46 0.56
CA PHE A 50 3.78 -13.41 1.56
C PHE A 50 2.67 -13.99 2.44
N ARG A 51 1.40 -13.88 2.01
CA ARG A 51 0.27 -14.45 2.75
C ARG A 51 0.44 -15.96 2.91
N GLU A 52 0.37 -16.42 4.15
CA GLU A 52 0.43 -17.84 4.51
C GLU A 52 -0.85 -18.59 4.13
N GLU A 53 -0.77 -19.92 4.06
CA GLU A 53 -1.93 -20.79 3.89
C GLU A 53 -2.81 -20.76 5.16
N HIS A 54 -4.12 -20.87 4.97
CA HIS A 54 -5.13 -20.84 6.04
C HIS A 54 -5.07 -19.56 6.90
N TRP A 55 -4.67 -18.43 6.29
CA TRP A 55 -4.56 -17.14 6.99
C TRP A 55 -5.86 -16.69 7.65
N ASP A 56 -7.02 -17.15 7.15
CA ASP A 56 -8.35 -16.91 7.73
C ASP A 56 -8.50 -17.54 9.12
N LEU A 57 -7.91 -18.72 9.34
CA LEU A 57 -7.86 -19.37 10.66
C LEU A 57 -6.82 -18.71 11.58
N VAL A 58 -5.67 -18.31 11.02
CA VAL A 58 -4.60 -17.64 11.77
C VAL A 58 -5.03 -16.25 12.25
N MET A 59 -5.78 -15.51 11.43
CA MET A 59 -6.32 -14.20 11.84
C MET A 59 -7.21 -14.31 13.10
N GLN A 60 -7.88 -15.44 13.28
CA GLN A 60 -8.76 -15.67 14.41
C GLN A 60 -8.01 -16.02 15.71
N SER A 61 -6.78 -16.53 15.61
CA SER A 61 -5.99 -16.91 16.79
C SER A 61 -5.41 -15.72 17.56
N ARG A 62 -5.78 -14.47 17.19
CA ARG A 62 -5.32 -13.21 17.81
C ARG A 62 -3.79 -13.13 17.89
N ASP A 63 -3.12 -13.39 16.78
CA ASP A 63 -1.68 -13.29 16.75
C ASP A 63 -1.24 -11.82 16.61
N LEU A 64 -0.69 -11.26 17.71
CA LEU A 64 -0.08 -9.93 17.70
C LEU A 64 1.16 -9.87 16.80
N SER A 65 1.76 -11.02 16.45
CA SER A 65 2.95 -11.09 15.60
C SER A 65 2.70 -10.47 14.23
N GLY A 66 1.55 -10.75 13.61
CA GLY A 66 1.18 -10.21 12.30
C GLY A 66 1.01 -8.70 12.30
N LEU A 67 0.47 -8.16 13.40
CA LEU A 67 0.33 -6.72 13.60
C LEU A 67 1.69 -6.04 13.77
N VAL A 68 2.59 -6.65 14.56
CA VAL A 68 3.97 -6.17 14.73
C VAL A 68 4.72 -6.22 13.41
N PHE A 69 4.56 -7.27 12.60
CA PHE A 69 5.20 -7.36 11.29
C PHE A 69 4.69 -6.27 10.35
N PHE A 70 3.37 -6.06 10.27
CA PHE A 70 2.78 -5.03 9.42
C PHE A 70 3.24 -3.62 9.80
N TYR A 71 3.01 -3.19 11.04
CA TYR A 71 3.41 -1.84 11.47
C TYR A 71 4.93 -1.68 11.57
N GLY A 72 5.65 -2.75 11.93
CA GLY A 72 7.11 -2.81 11.94
C GLY A 72 7.69 -2.59 10.55
N SER A 73 7.09 -3.18 9.51
CA SER A 73 7.52 -2.96 8.12
C SER A 73 7.33 -1.51 7.68
N ILE A 74 6.21 -0.87 8.04
CA ILE A 74 5.96 0.55 7.76
C ILE A 74 7.02 1.40 8.46
N ALA A 75 7.25 1.18 9.76
CA ALA A 75 8.26 1.90 10.52
C ALA A 75 9.66 1.72 9.91
N PHE A 76 10.02 0.49 9.54
CA PHE A 76 11.29 0.17 8.88
C PHE A 76 11.47 0.95 7.58
N ILE A 77 10.47 0.94 6.69
CA ILE A 77 10.52 1.71 5.43
C ILE A 77 10.69 3.19 5.71
N LEU A 78 9.95 3.74 6.67
CA LEU A 78 10.02 5.16 7.02
C LEU A 78 11.36 5.57 7.63
N LEU A 79 12.02 4.69 8.38
CA LEU A 79 13.37 4.91 8.89
C LEU A 79 14.39 5.05 7.75
N PHE A 80 14.30 4.18 6.74
CA PHE A 80 15.26 4.13 5.64
C PHE A 80 14.87 4.97 4.41
N LYS A 81 13.67 5.58 4.38
CA LYS A 81 13.15 6.31 3.22
C LYS A 81 14.06 7.42 2.68
N ASP A 82 14.87 8.03 3.52
CA ASP A 82 15.75 9.15 3.14
C ASP A 82 17.20 8.72 2.85
N ILE A 83 17.53 7.42 2.79
CA ILE A 83 18.93 6.93 2.67
C ILE A 83 19.66 7.45 1.41
N PHE A 84 18.92 7.76 0.34
CA PHE A 84 19.44 8.34 -0.90
C PHE A 84 19.52 9.87 -0.88
N GLY A 85 19.29 10.50 0.29
CA GLY A 85 19.24 11.95 0.47
C GLY A 85 17.92 12.59 0.03
N ARG A 86 16.96 11.77 -0.41
CA ARG A 86 15.57 12.13 -0.76
C ARG A 86 14.69 10.89 -0.54
N SER A 87 13.46 11.10 -0.10
CA SER A 87 12.40 10.09 -0.08
C SER A 87 11.53 10.15 -1.34
N LEU A 88 10.69 9.14 -1.55
CA LEU A 88 9.77 9.09 -2.70
C LEU A 88 8.84 10.31 -2.76
N GLY A 89 8.24 10.69 -1.63
CA GLY A 89 7.42 11.89 -1.53
C GLY A 89 8.21 13.18 -1.81
N LYS A 90 9.47 13.26 -1.34
CA LYS A 90 10.36 14.40 -1.65
C LYS A 90 10.76 14.44 -3.12
N LEU A 91 10.92 13.29 -3.76
CA LEU A 91 11.18 13.20 -5.19
C LEU A 91 10.00 13.75 -6.00
N LEU A 92 8.77 13.36 -5.66
CA LEU A 92 7.55 13.83 -6.30
C LEU A 92 7.29 15.33 -6.07
N LEU A 93 7.70 15.86 -4.91
CA LEU A 93 7.55 17.28 -4.59
C LEU A 93 8.78 18.14 -4.91
N ALA A 94 9.78 17.59 -5.60
CA ALA A 94 10.98 18.32 -6.00
C ALA A 94 11.72 18.93 -4.80
N MET A 95 11.94 18.14 -3.75
CA MET A 95 12.65 18.55 -2.54
C MET A 95 13.93 17.74 -2.33
N LYS A 96 14.93 18.38 -1.71
CA LYS A 96 16.18 17.75 -1.32
C LYS A 96 16.58 18.14 0.10
N ILE A 97 17.30 17.23 0.74
CA ILE A 97 17.89 17.48 2.06
C ILE A 97 19.33 17.94 1.88
N ARG A 98 19.72 18.96 2.63
CA ARG A 98 21.09 19.52 2.68
C ARG A 98 21.51 19.84 4.11
N GLU A 99 22.81 19.90 4.34
CA GLU A 99 23.37 20.37 5.61
C GLU A 99 23.22 21.89 5.72
N ILE A 100 23.03 22.41 6.94
CA ILE A 100 22.86 23.87 7.13
C ILE A 100 24.18 24.63 6.99
N GLU A 101 25.31 23.98 7.33
CA GLU A 101 26.65 24.57 7.28
C GLU A 101 27.17 24.62 5.84
N ASN A 102 26.78 23.65 5.02
CA ASN A 102 27.08 23.62 3.59
C ASN A 102 25.86 23.14 2.78
N LEU A 103 25.14 24.10 2.17
CA LEU A 103 23.90 23.84 1.44
C LEU A 103 24.12 23.02 0.15
N GLU A 104 25.34 22.85 -0.33
CA GLU A 104 25.65 22.00 -1.47
C GLU A 104 25.84 20.53 -1.07
N GLN A 105 26.29 20.31 0.17
CA GLN A 105 26.67 19.00 0.68
C GLN A 105 25.45 18.17 1.10
N ARG A 106 25.49 16.89 0.76
CA ARG A 106 24.49 15.91 1.22
C ARG A 106 24.89 15.43 2.62
N PRO A 107 23.94 15.35 3.57
CA PRO A 107 24.20 14.74 4.85
C PRO A 107 24.63 13.28 4.70
N SER A 108 25.44 12.80 5.63
CA SER A 108 25.85 11.40 5.68
C SER A 108 24.64 10.47 5.84
N ARG A 109 24.76 9.23 5.34
CA ARG A 109 23.68 8.24 5.41
C ARG A 109 23.25 7.93 6.85
N THR A 110 24.19 7.93 7.78
CA THR A 110 23.94 7.72 9.21
C THR A 110 23.09 8.84 9.81
N VAL A 111 23.42 10.10 9.49
CA VAL A 111 22.63 11.27 9.91
C VAL A 111 21.21 11.20 9.35
N LEU A 112 21.05 10.77 8.09
CA LEU A 112 19.73 10.64 7.45
C LEU A 112 18.85 9.60 8.15
N VAL A 113 19.41 8.45 8.55
CA VAL A 113 18.68 7.41 9.29
C VAL A 113 18.37 7.87 10.72
N GLN A 114 19.37 8.41 11.44
CA GLN A 114 19.18 8.91 12.81
C GLN A 114 18.08 9.97 12.88
N ARG A 115 18.06 10.88 11.91
CA ARG A 115 17.02 11.91 11.81
C ARG A 115 15.62 11.31 11.64
N ASN A 116 15.49 10.18 10.95
CA ASN A 116 14.20 9.53 10.76
C ASN A 116 13.75 8.72 11.97
N ILE A 117 14.62 8.40 12.93
CA ILE A 117 14.22 7.73 14.19
C ILE A 117 13.21 8.59 14.96
N LEU A 118 13.37 9.91 14.94
CA LEU A 118 12.45 10.83 15.60
C LEU A 118 11.09 10.92 14.92
N LEU A 119 10.97 10.40 13.70
CA LEU A 119 9.68 10.25 13.05
C LEU A 119 8.77 9.27 13.81
N LEU A 120 9.33 8.36 14.63
CA LEU A 120 8.55 7.51 15.53
C LEU A 120 7.77 8.34 16.57
N LEU A 121 8.22 9.55 16.87
CA LEU A 121 7.54 10.53 17.71
C LEU A 121 6.71 11.51 16.86
N PHE A 122 6.10 11.03 15.77
CA PHE A 122 5.38 11.83 14.78
C PHE A 122 4.43 12.89 15.36
N PRO A 123 3.58 12.60 16.37
CA PRO A 123 2.67 13.60 16.93
C PRO A 123 3.42 14.82 17.49
N VAL A 124 4.56 14.57 18.14
CA VAL A 124 5.41 15.62 18.73
C VAL A 124 6.11 16.41 17.63
N GLU A 125 6.66 15.73 16.63
CA GLU A 125 7.31 16.40 15.50
C GLU A 125 6.34 17.27 14.70
N GLY A 126 5.10 16.80 14.48
CA GLY A 126 4.07 17.54 13.75
C GLY A 126 3.75 18.89 14.40
N VAL A 127 3.54 18.91 15.72
CA VAL A 127 3.29 20.16 16.48
C VAL A 127 4.47 21.13 16.35
N ILE A 128 5.71 20.63 16.40
CA ILE A 128 6.92 21.46 16.31
C ILE A 128 7.06 22.07 14.91
N VAL A 129 6.82 21.31 13.85
CA VAL A 129 6.88 21.79 12.47
C VAL A 129 5.87 22.91 12.21
N LEU A 130 4.65 22.76 12.75
CA LEU A 130 3.61 23.77 12.58
C LEU A 130 3.99 25.09 13.27
N ARG A 131 4.62 25.01 14.46
CA ARG A 131 5.07 26.18 15.23
C ARG A 131 6.34 26.85 14.67
N ASP A 132 7.26 26.10 14.07
CA ASP A 132 8.54 26.65 13.59
C ASP A 132 8.38 27.53 12.34
N ALA A 133 8.97 28.73 12.30
CA ALA A 133 8.87 29.63 11.15
C ALA A 133 9.48 29.04 9.86
N TYR A 134 10.51 28.20 9.99
CA TYR A 134 11.24 27.58 8.88
C TYR A 134 10.82 26.12 8.63
N ALA A 135 9.68 25.70 9.22
CA ALA A 135 9.11 24.37 9.09
C ALA A 135 10.07 23.23 9.47
N ARG A 136 11.07 23.50 10.32
CA ARG A 136 12.09 22.51 10.69
C ARG A 136 11.52 21.54 11.71
N ARG A 137 11.69 20.24 11.46
CA ARG A 137 11.39 19.18 12.44
C ARG A 137 12.38 19.25 13.60
N LEU A 138 12.04 18.59 14.71
CA LEU A 138 12.96 18.46 15.85
C LEU A 138 14.26 17.78 15.39
N ALA A 139 14.14 16.76 14.55
CA ALA A 139 15.28 16.12 13.93
C ALA A 139 16.07 17.02 12.95
N ASP A 140 15.41 17.95 12.26
CA ASP A 140 16.14 18.89 11.39
C ASP A 140 17.00 19.87 12.24
N LYS A 141 16.53 20.23 13.44
CA LYS A 141 17.25 21.10 14.40
C LYS A 141 18.43 20.39 15.06
N TRP A 142 18.22 19.18 15.57
CA TRP A 142 19.27 18.42 16.26
C TRP A 142 20.42 18.01 15.33
N TRP A 143 20.12 17.67 14.07
CA TRP A 143 21.14 17.24 13.10
C TRP A 143 21.54 18.34 12.11
N LYS A 144 21.18 19.60 12.38
CA LYS A 144 21.56 20.75 11.55
C LYS A 144 21.29 20.54 10.05
N THR A 145 20.13 19.99 9.69
CA THR A 145 19.73 19.78 8.29
C THR A 145 18.60 20.71 7.88
N VAL A 146 18.50 20.98 6.58
CA VAL A 146 17.42 21.79 5.99
C VAL A 146 16.88 21.12 4.74
N VAL A 147 15.58 21.29 4.50
CA VAL A 147 14.90 20.81 3.29
C VAL A 147 14.66 21.97 2.35
N LEU A 148 15.27 21.89 1.17
CA LEU A 148 15.23 22.93 0.14
C LEU A 148 14.45 22.42 -1.07
N ASP A 149 13.81 23.34 -1.78
CA ASP A 149 13.25 23.05 -3.09
C ASP A 149 14.40 22.82 -4.09
N ASP A 150 14.25 21.82 -4.94
CA ASP A 150 15.25 21.43 -5.93
C ASP A 150 14.88 22.01 -7.29
N GLN A 151 15.54 23.11 -7.66
CA GLN A 151 15.32 23.79 -8.93
C GLN A 151 15.71 22.94 -10.15
N LYS A 152 16.58 21.93 -9.97
CA LYS A 152 16.95 20.94 -11.00
C LYS A 152 16.05 19.68 -10.99
N ALA A 153 14.89 19.74 -10.35
CA ALA A 153 14.00 18.59 -10.28
C ALA A 153 13.34 18.26 -11.64
N MET A 154 12.84 17.03 -11.74
CA MET A 154 12.07 16.57 -12.89
C MET A 154 10.87 17.50 -13.18
N ARG A 155 10.53 17.64 -14.47
CA ARG A 155 9.35 18.39 -14.92
C ARG A 155 8.11 17.93 -14.16
N GLY A 156 7.22 18.87 -13.83
CA GLY A 156 6.00 18.59 -13.05
C GLY A 156 5.15 17.47 -13.65
N THR A 157 5.04 17.43 -14.97
CA THR A 157 4.33 16.38 -15.72
C THR A 157 4.94 14.99 -15.51
N LEU A 158 6.27 14.88 -15.57
CA LEU A 158 6.97 13.62 -15.34
C LEU A 158 6.81 13.13 -13.90
N ARG A 159 6.72 14.05 -12.93
CA ARG A 159 6.48 13.70 -11.53
C ARG A 159 5.06 13.17 -11.32
N LEU A 160 4.05 13.77 -11.96
CA LEU A 160 2.68 13.25 -11.92
C LEU A 160 2.58 11.86 -12.58
N LEU A 161 3.23 11.69 -13.74
CA LEU A 161 3.29 10.41 -14.44
C LEU A 161 3.98 9.33 -13.59
N LEU A 162 5.11 9.66 -12.96
CA LEU A 162 5.81 8.74 -12.05
C LEU A 162 4.93 8.37 -10.85
N GLY A 163 4.25 9.33 -10.24
CA GLY A 163 3.32 9.08 -9.14
C GLY A 163 2.20 8.11 -9.54
N ASN A 164 1.60 8.31 -10.72
CA ASN A 164 0.58 7.41 -11.26
C ASN A 164 1.13 6.01 -11.55
N ILE A 165 2.30 5.89 -12.19
CA ILE A 165 2.92 4.59 -12.47
C ILE A 165 3.14 3.80 -11.18
N ILE A 166 3.64 4.45 -10.13
CA ILE A 166 3.85 3.79 -8.84
C ILE A 166 2.51 3.34 -8.25
N LEU A 167 1.49 4.20 -8.25
CA LEU A 167 0.17 3.90 -7.70
C LEU A 167 -0.52 2.75 -8.45
N PHE A 168 -0.59 2.83 -9.78
CA PHE A 168 -1.15 1.77 -10.62
C PHE A 168 -0.33 0.49 -10.53
N GLY A 169 1.00 0.57 -10.39
CA GLY A 169 1.84 -0.60 -10.19
C GLY A 169 1.46 -1.39 -8.94
N PHE A 170 1.28 -0.71 -7.80
CA PHE A 170 0.80 -1.36 -6.58
C PHE A 170 -0.60 -1.95 -6.74
N PHE A 171 -1.51 -1.24 -7.42
CA PHE A 171 -2.86 -1.70 -7.65
C PHE A 171 -2.91 -2.94 -8.57
N SER A 172 -2.13 -2.96 -9.65
CA SER A 172 -2.01 -4.11 -10.54
C SER A 172 -1.47 -5.34 -9.82
N ILE A 173 -0.43 -5.19 -8.98
CA ILE A 173 0.06 -6.30 -8.16
C ILE A 173 -1.04 -6.78 -7.21
N ALA A 174 -1.77 -5.86 -6.58
CA ALA A 174 -2.85 -6.24 -5.67
C ALA A 174 -3.96 -7.05 -6.36
N ILE A 175 -4.33 -6.69 -7.60
CA ILE A 175 -5.29 -7.47 -8.40
C ILE A 175 -4.74 -8.85 -8.73
N LEU A 176 -3.49 -8.94 -9.22
CA LEU A 176 -2.88 -10.21 -9.61
C LEU A 176 -2.80 -11.20 -8.44
N PHE A 177 -2.55 -10.70 -7.23
CA PHE A 177 -2.46 -11.53 -6.03
C PHE A 177 -3.80 -11.67 -5.27
N GLN A 178 -4.90 -11.09 -5.74
CA GLN A 178 -6.20 -11.21 -5.08
C GLN A 178 -6.72 -12.65 -5.13
N ARG A 179 -6.69 -13.28 -6.31
CA ARG A 179 -7.11 -14.67 -6.50
C ARG A 179 -6.29 -15.64 -5.65
N SER A 180 -4.97 -15.51 -5.67
CA SER A 180 -4.09 -16.33 -4.83
C SER A 180 -4.39 -16.16 -3.33
N GLY A 181 -4.80 -14.96 -2.89
CA GLY A 181 -5.19 -14.72 -1.51
C GLY A 181 -6.46 -15.46 -1.08
N ILE A 182 -7.41 -15.62 -2.01
CA ILE A 182 -8.65 -16.40 -1.82
C ILE A 182 -8.34 -17.90 -1.79
N GLU A 183 -7.55 -18.37 -2.76
CA GLU A 183 -7.18 -19.80 -2.91
C GLU A 183 -6.41 -20.35 -1.70
N LYS A 184 -5.67 -19.47 -1.00
CA LYS A 184 -4.92 -19.82 0.22
C LYS A 184 -5.79 -19.91 1.48
N THR A 185 -7.09 -19.59 1.44
CA THR A 185 -7.96 -19.68 2.64
C THR A 185 -8.40 -21.11 2.91
N ALA A 186 -8.59 -21.45 4.19
CA ALA A 186 -9.20 -22.73 4.58
C ALA A 186 -10.63 -22.86 4.09
N ALA A 187 -11.39 -21.76 4.11
CA ALA A 187 -12.76 -21.73 3.60
C ALA A 187 -12.81 -22.15 2.12
N TYR A 188 -11.96 -21.55 1.28
CA TYR A 188 -11.90 -21.89 -0.14
C TYR A 188 -11.48 -23.32 -0.37
N GLN A 189 -10.42 -23.80 0.29
CA GLN A 189 -9.95 -25.18 0.09
C GLN A 189 -10.99 -26.22 0.52
N THR A 190 -11.72 -25.95 1.60
CA THR A 190 -12.84 -26.78 2.05
C THR A 190 -13.98 -26.79 1.02
N ALA A 191 -14.34 -25.61 0.50
CA ALA A 191 -15.36 -25.49 -0.54
C ALA A 191 -14.94 -26.16 -1.85
N GLU A 192 -13.69 -25.97 -2.30
CA GLU A 192 -13.14 -26.61 -3.49
C GLU A 192 -13.18 -28.14 -3.35
N GLN A 193 -12.76 -28.68 -2.21
CA GLN A 193 -12.84 -30.11 -1.95
C GLN A 193 -14.29 -30.62 -2.02
N ALA A 194 -15.23 -29.86 -1.45
CA ALA A 194 -16.65 -30.20 -1.47
C ALA A 194 -17.20 -30.20 -2.91
N ILE A 195 -16.90 -29.15 -3.69
CA ILE A 195 -17.25 -29.00 -5.10
C ILE A 195 -16.72 -30.19 -5.92
N ARG A 196 -15.43 -30.52 -5.77
CA ARG A 196 -14.80 -31.61 -6.54
C ARG A 196 -15.36 -32.99 -6.20
N SER A 197 -15.89 -33.17 -5.00
CA SER A 197 -16.52 -34.42 -4.54
C SER A 197 -18.02 -34.53 -4.86
N HIS A 198 -18.65 -33.45 -5.33
CA HIS A 198 -20.10 -33.39 -5.52
C HIS A 198 -20.53 -34.11 -6.81
N GLN A 199 -21.29 -35.20 -6.66
CA GLN A 199 -21.68 -36.11 -7.77
C GLN A 199 -22.21 -35.39 -9.04
N PRO A 200 -23.14 -34.41 -8.95
CA PRO A 200 -23.65 -33.67 -10.11
C PRO A 200 -22.61 -32.86 -10.90
N LEU A 201 -21.45 -32.57 -10.32
CA LEU A 201 -20.42 -31.71 -10.92
C LEU A 201 -19.23 -32.52 -11.48
N ILE A 202 -19.09 -33.81 -11.13
CA ILE A 202 -17.95 -34.64 -11.53
C ILE A 202 -17.82 -34.72 -13.06
N SER A 203 -18.93 -34.83 -13.80
CA SER A 203 -18.92 -34.90 -15.26
C SER A 203 -18.45 -33.58 -15.89
N LEU A 204 -18.90 -32.44 -15.35
CA LEU A 204 -18.50 -31.10 -15.79
C LEU A 204 -17.04 -30.84 -15.46
N LEU A 205 -16.59 -31.17 -14.25
CA LEU A 205 -15.20 -31.01 -13.82
C LEU A 205 -14.19 -31.87 -14.60
N LYS A 206 -14.65 -32.98 -15.21
CA LYS A 206 -13.81 -33.76 -16.14
C LYS A 206 -13.59 -33.06 -17.47
N GLN A 207 -14.55 -32.24 -17.91
CA GLN A 207 -14.48 -31.50 -19.16
C GLN A 207 -13.77 -30.16 -18.96
N SER A 208 -14.11 -29.45 -17.88
CA SER A 208 -13.52 -28.17 -17.48
C SER A 208 -13.04 -28.28 -16.02
N PRO A 209 -11.75 -28.62 -15.79
CA PRO A 209 -11.22 -28.89 -14.45
C PRO A 209 -10.95 -27.63 -13.62
N GLU A 210 -10.95 -26.47 -14.27
CA GLU A 210 -10.72 -25.16 -13.65
C GLU A 210 -11.99 -24.66 -12.95
N ILE A 211 -11.79 -24.14 -11.74
CA ILE A 211 -12.79 -23.40 -10.99
C ILE A 211 -12.49 -21.92 -11.23
N GLU A 212 -13.42 -21.23 -11.86
CA GLU A 212 -13.28 -19.84 -12.27
C GLU A 212 -13.98 -18.92 -11.27
N GLU A 213 -13.50 -17.67 -11.21
CA GLU A 213 -14.16 -16.55 -10.52
C GLU A 213 -14.59 -16.87 -9.08
N PRO A 214 -13.67 -17.30 -8.19
CA PRO A 214 -14.05 -17.60 -6.81
C PRO A 214 -14.38 -16.31 -6.06
N GLU A 215 -15.62 -16.18 -5.62
CA GLU A 215 -16.09 -15.12 -4.73
C GLU A 215 -16.32 -15.68 -3.32
N MET A 216 -16.12 -14.82 -2.32
CA MET A 216 -16.14 -15.27 -0.94
C MET A 216 -16.69 -14.21 0.00
N HIS A 217 -17.69 -14.62 0.78
CA HIS A 217 -18.30 -13.85 1.84
C HIS A 217 -18.22 -14.64 3.13
N LEU A 218 -17.26 -14.31 4.00
CA LEU A 218 -17.07 -15.00 5.28
C LEU A 218 -17.71 -14.22 6.42
N ASP A 219 -18.57 -14.88 7.19
CA ASP A 219 -18.92 -14.49 8.55
C ASP A 219 -18.14 -15.38 9.53
N LEU A 220 -17.19 -14.75 10.24
CA LEU A 220 -16.28 -15.43 11.15
C LEU A 220 -16.84 -15.59 12.58
N ARG A 221 -18.13 -15.25 12.79
CA ARG A 221 -18.79 -15.34 14.11
C ARG A 221 -19.31 -16.75 14.37
N GLU A 222 -19.26 -17.15 15.65
CA GLU A 222 -19.64 -18.50 16.12
C GLU A 222 -21.13 -18.83 15.91
N ASN A 223 -21.99 -17.82 15.92
CA ASN A 223 -23.43 -17.93 15.67
C ASN A 223 -23.85 -16.88 14.64
N ALA A 224 -23.19 -16.89 13.48
CA ALA A 224 -23.64 -16.08 12.37
C ALA A 224 -25.05 -16.51 11.97
N GLU A 225 -26.00 -15.57 11.91
CA GLU A 225 -27.36 -15.85 11.42
C GLU A 225 -27.34 -16.28 9.95
N ASN A 226 -26.33 -15.82 9.20
CA ASN A 226 -26.12 -16.17 7.81
C ASN A 226 -24.88 -17.06 7.65
N PRO A 227 -24.95 -18.12 6.83
CA PRO A 227 -23.78 -18.93 6.53
C PRO A 227 -22.74 -18.12 5.76
N SER A 228 -21.47 -18.49 5.91
CA SER A 228 -20.42 -18.02 5.02
C SER A 228 -20.61 -18.63 3.63
N LEU A 229 -20.35 -17.88 2.58
CA LEU A 229 -20.60 -18.31 1.20
C LEU A 229 -19.31 -18.29 0.41
N VAL A 230 -19.05 -19.38 -0.32
CA VAL A 230 -18.06 -19.43 -1.39
C VAL A 230 -18.83 -19.68 -2.68
N ARG A 231 -18.74 -18.74 -3.63
CA ARG A 231 -19.32 -18.90 -4.96
C ARG A 231 -18.21 -19.14 -5.95
N ALA A 232 -18.44 -20.01 -6.90
CA ALA A 232 -17.49 -20.29 -7.95
C ALA A 232 -18.19 -20.74 -9.22
N ARG A 233 -17.54 -20.48 -10.36
CA ARG A 233 -18.03 -20.88 -11.67
C ARG A 233 -17.29 -22.12 -12.14
N ILE A 234 -18.04 -23.05 -12.75
CA ILE A 234 -17.49 -24.28 -13.33
C ILE A 234 -18.06 -24.47 -14.72
N GLY A 235 -17.18 -24.57 -15.72
CA GLY A 235 -17.56 -24.78 -17.12
C GLY A 235 -17.76 -23.50 -17.93
N ASP A 236 -18.02 -23.69 -19.22
CA ASP A 236 -18.00 -22.63 -20.24
C ASP A 236 -19.24 -21.72 -20.18
N GLU A 237 -19.29 -20.63 -20.94
CA GLU A 237 -20.41 -19.66 -20.95
C GLU A 237 -21.81 -20.28 -21.18
N GLU A 238 -21.92 -21.35 -21.98
CA GLU A 238 -23.21 -21.97 -22.31
C GLU A 238 -23.61 -23.13 -21.40
N THR A 239 -22.64 -23.84 -20.82
CA THR A 239 -22.88 -25.07 -20.03
C THR A 239 -22.45 -24.93 -18.57
N GLY A 240 -21.90 -23.77 -18.22
CA GLY A 240 -21.34 -23.51 -16.93
C GLY A 240 -22.42 -23.43 -15.86
N LYS A 241 -22.00 -23.74 -14.65
CA LYS A 241 -22.84 -23.70 -13.45
C LYS A 241 -22.18 -22.79 -12.43
N GLU A 242 -23.01 -21.96 -11.81
CA GLU A 242 -22.63 -21.26 -10.60
C GLU A 242 -22.87 -22.20 -9.42
N VAL A 243 -21.83 -22.38 -8.60
CA VAL A 243 -21.88 -23.23 -7.42
C VAL A 243 -21.70 -22.36 -6.20
N THR A 244 -22.71 -22.36 -5.34
CA THR A 244 -22.67 -21.68 -4.03
C THR A 244 -22.51 -22.72 -2.94
N VAL A 245 -21.39 -22.67 -2.23
CA VAL A 245 -21.11 -23.49 -1.05
C VAL A 245 -21.37 -22.68 0.20
N SER A 246 -22.32 -23.14 1.02
CA SER A 246 -22.58 -22.58 2.34
C SER A 246 -21.69 -23.25 3.38
N LEU A 247 -20.95 -22.46 4.14
CA LEU A 247 -19.99 -22.86 5.15
C LEU A 247 -20.37 -22.30 6.52
N THR A 248 -20.05 -23.04 7.58
CA THR A 248 -20.07 -22.52 8.95
C THR A 248 -18.70 -22.67 9.59
N PHE A 249 -18.37 -21.73 10.46
CA PHE A 249 -17.10 -21.72 11.16
C PHE A 249 -17.19 -22.58 12.43
N ARG A 250 -16.31 -23.57 12.56
CA ARG A 250 -16.16 -24.40 13.76
C ARG A 250 -14.90 -24.00 14.50
N LYS A 251 -14.99 -23.76 15.82
CA LYS A 251 -13.88 -23.27 16.64
C LYS A 251 -12.96 -24.36 17.19
N ASN A 252 -13.47 -25.57 17.40
CA ASN A 252 -12.74 -26.68 18.05
C ASN A 252 -12.92 -28.02 17.30
N PRO A 253 -11.93 -28.48 16.52
CA PRO A 253 -10.76 -27.72 16.06
C PRO A 253 -11.18 -26.55 15.14
N PRO A 254 -10.38 -25.47 15.03
CA PRO A 254 -10.66 -24.35 14.15
C PRO A 254 -10.70 -24.83 12.69
N GLY A 255 -11.81 -24.60 12.00
CA GLY A 255 -12.01 -25.06 10.63
C GLY A 255 -13.37 -24.70 10.08
N TRP A 256 -13.60 -25.09 8.83
CA TRP A 256 -14.84 -24.82 8.11
C TRP A 256 -15.61 -26.12 7.87
N GLU A 257 -16.92 -26.07 8.03
CA GLU A 257 -17.81 -27.18 7.75
C GLU A 257 -18.83 -26.78 6.68
N VAL A 258 -19.05 -27.69 5.73
CA VAL A 258 -19.99 -27.48 4.63
C VAL A 258 -21.40 -27.78 5.12
N LEU A 259 -22.29 -26.79 5.02
CA LEU A 259 -23.70 -26.92 5.35
C LEU A 259 -24.54 -27.35 4.14
N ASN A 260 -24.28 -26.73 2.98
CA ASN A 260 -25.05 -26.97 1.76
C ASN A 260 -24.22 -26.63 0.52
N ILE A 261 -24.56 -27.26 -0.61
CA ILE A 261 -24.04 -26.94 -1.93
C ILE A 261 -25.25 -26.71 -2.84
N GLU A 262 -25.39 -25.48 -3.33
CA GLU A 262 -26.40 -25.11 -4.31
C GLU A 262 -25.73 -24.96 -5.67
N VAL A 263 -26.38 -25.49 -6.70
CA VAL A 263 -25.86 -25.48 -8.07
C VAL A 263 -26.94 -24.91 -8.98
N LYS A 264 -26.65 -23.77 -9.62
CA LYS A 264 -27.55 -23.12 -10.57
C LYS A 264 -26.91 -23.04 -11.95
N PRO A 265 -27.69 -23.16 -13.05
CA PRO A 265 -27.18 -22.81 -14.36
C PRO A 265 -26.89 -21.29 -14.40
N ILE A 266 -25.82 -20.90 -15.10
CA ILE A 266 -25.43 -19.47 -15.22
C ILE A 266 -26.58 -18.61 -15.74
N SER A 267 -27.42 -19.15 -16.62
CA SER A 267 -28.60 -18.45 -17.17
C SER A 267 -29.68 -18.08 -16.16
N GLU A 268 -29.69 -18.67 -14.96
CA GLU A 268 -30.66 -18.40 -13.88
C GLU A 268 -30.04 -17.62 -12.71
N ALA A 269 -28.76 -17.24 -12.80
CA ALA A 269 -28.03 -16.57 -11.73
C ALA A 269 -28.01 -15.02 -11.87
N GLU A 270 -28.41 -14.48 -13.03
CA GLU A 270 -28.42 -13.03 -13.31
C GLU A 270 -29.73 -12.31 -12.88
N ASP A 271 -30.70 -13.03 -12.32
CA ASP A 271 -31.98 -12.50 -11.77
C ASP A 271 -31.97 -12.37 -10.23
#